data_AF-A0A4S9C9V0-F1
#
_entry.id   AF-A0A4S9C9V0-F1
#
_cell.length_a   1.000
_cell.length_b   1.000
_cell.length_c   1.000
_cell.angle_alpha   90.00
_cell.angle_beta   90.00
_cell.angle_gamma   90.00
#
_symmetry.space_group_name_H-M   'P 1'
#
loop_
_entity.id
_entity.type
_entity.pdbx_description
1 polymer ?
#
loop_
_entity_poly.entity_id
_entity_poly.type
_entity_poly.pdbx_seq_one_letter_code
_entity_poly.pdbx_strand_id
1 'polypeptide(L)'
;MRSEICTLHAIAEHTDIVVPQVYASDTSADGEVGAPYVLMNRLEGNSGLDLGLEIPLQYENDIFSEMARIHVRLSRTRLPRIGKIIGINEDGTYQQGNIPGIGGPFDTAAEYYTAWSKNVSFGLEEEQLRQASGKFAEEVVASTALFKRSIADLADIIFTPTNNRGPFPLIHGDFGHHNILVDDDYRVKGVVDFEYAFAGPWEILASFPKNLFSMPRTLMYQKNYTKAVEMEESRLGKDCILSTAMLDTERQQLGEALGSFREGVAGFYGNLTEECSSLWKKGI
;
A
#
# COMPACT_ATOMS: atom_id res chain seq x y z
N MET A 1 -9.28 13.32 3.98
CA MET A 1 -9.80 13.79 5.28
C MET A 1 -10.78 12.82 5.94
N ARG A 2 -12.08 12.73 5.60
CA ARG A 2 -13.01 11.82 6.34
C ARG A 2 -12.51 10.39 6.43
N SER A 3 -12.02 9.84 5.31
CA SER A 3 -11.52 8.47 5.29
C SER A 3 -10.30 8.24 6.18
N GLU A 4 -9.44 9.24 6.27
CA GLU A 4 -8.23 9.20 7.09
C GLU A 4 -8.61 9.20 8.56
N ILE A 5 -9.51 10.08 9.01
CA ILE A 5 -10.02 10.12 10.39
C ILE A 5 -10.58 8.75 10.80
N CYS A 6 -11.44 8.16 9.97
CA CYS A 6 -12.01 6.85 10.27
C CYS A 6 -10.96 5.74 10.25
N THR A 7 -9.93 5.84 9.41
CA THR A 7 -8.82 4.89 9.38
C THR A 7 -7.95 5.00 10.63
N LEU A 8 -7.60 6.22 11.06
CA LEU A 8 -6.86 6.47 12.30
C LEU A 8 -7.61 5.88 13.50
N HIS A 9 -8.94 6.07 13.58
CA HIS A 9 -9.78 5.42 14.58
C HIS A 9 -9.68 3.89 14.51
N ALA A 10 -9.81 3.31 13.30
CA ALA A 10 -9.77 1.86 13.13
C ALA A 10 -8.43 1.25 13.56
N ILE A 11 -7.32 1.94 13.26
CA ILE A 11 -5.98 1.52 13.66
C ILE A 11 -5.81 1.61 15.18
N ALA A 12 -6.20 2.72 15.79
CA ALA A 12 -6.06 2.94 17.23
C ALA A 12 -6.91 1.95 18.05
N GLU A 13 -8.09 1.58 17.55
CA GLU A 13 -9.02 0.68 18.24
C GLU A 13 -8.60 -0.80 18.13
N HIS A 14 -8.07 -1.23 16.98
CA HIS A 14 -7.86 -2.65 16.69
C HIS A 14 -6.40 -3.09 16.70
N THR A 15 -5.46 -2.16 16.86
CA THR A 15 -4.04 -2.45 16.82
C THR A 15 -3.29 -1.72 17.94
N ASP A 16 -2.04 -2.10 18.12
CA ASP A 16 -1.06 -1.44 18.97
C ASP A 16 -0.13 -0.50 18.16
N ILE A 17 -0.54 -0.11 16.94
CA ILE A 17 0.17 0.89 16.15
C ILE A 17 -0.15 2.27 16.74
N VAL A 18 0.89 3.03 17.07
CA VAL A 18 0.74 4.42 17.50
C VAL A 18 0.47 5.30 16.28
N VAL A 19 -0.68 5.95 16.26
CA VAL A 19 -1.12 6.89 15.21
C VAL A 19 -1.63 8.20 15.84
N PRO A 20 -1.73 9.30 15.08
CA PRO A 20 -2.32 10.54 15.58
C PRO A 20 -3.75 10.32 16.12
N GLN A 21 -3.99 10.81 17.33
CA GLN A 21 -5.29 10.85 17.98
C GLN A 21 -6.04 12.11 17.53
N VAL A 22 -7.18 11.91 16.88
CA VAL A 22 -8.08 13.00 16.46
C VAL A 22 -8.89 13.51 17.65
N TYR A 23 -8.84 14.82 17.90
CA TYR A 23 -9.59 15.50 18.95
C TYR A 23 -10.86 16.17 18.43
N ALA A 24 -10.77 16.79 17.26
CA ALA A 24 -11.90 17.45 16.61
C ALA A 24 -11.69 17.43 15.11
N SER A 25 -12.78 17.44 14.35
CA SER A 25 -12.72 17.54 12.90
C SER A 25 -14.01 18.12 12.38
N ASP A 26 -13.92 18.93 11.34
CA ASP A 26 -15.05 19.31 10.50
C ASP A 26 -14.67 19.04 9.05
N THR A 27 -15.44 18.21 8.36
CA THR A 27 -15.18 17.90 6.95
C THR A 27 -16.02 18.75 6.00
N SER A 28 -16.85 19.66 6.52
CA SER A 28 -17.72 20.54 5.75
C SER A 28 -16.96 21.76 5.24
N ALA A 29 -17.30 22.23 4.03
CA ALA A 29 -16.69 23.41 3.45
C ALA A 29 -17.29 24.72 4.01
N ASP A 30 -18.50 24.63 4.56
CA ASP A 30 -19.33 25.71 5.09
C ASP A 30 -19.36 25.73 6.63
N GLY A 31 -18.48 24.97 7.28
CA GLY A 31 -18.33 24.96 8.73
C GLY A 31 -17.88 26.30 9.33
N GLU A 32 -17.95 26.43 10.65
CA GLU A 32 -17.69 27.70 11.37
C GLU A 32 -16.30 28.30 11.10
N VAL A 33 -15.32 27.45 10.81
CA VAL A 33 -13.93 27.83 10.53
C VAL A 33 -13.73 28.25 9.06
N GLY A 34 -14.71 28.00 8.19
CA GLY A 34 -14.69 28.34 6.77
C GLY A 34 -13.85 27.40 5.88
N ALA A 35 -13.37 26.29 6.43
CA ALA A 35 -12.66 25.24 5.70
C ALA A 35 -12.71 23.89 6.44
N PRO A 36 -12.63 22.75 5.72
CA PRO A 36 -12.46 21.45 6.34
C PRO A 36 -11.15 21.38 7.15
N TYR A 37 -11.19 20.78 8.34
CA TYR A 37 -10.03 20.62 9.22
C TYR A 37 -10.07 19.33 10.05
N VAL A 38 -8.88 18.93 10.51
CA VAL A 38 -8.68 17.89 11.54
C VAL A 38 -7.71 18.46 12.57
N LEU A 39 -8.12 18.42 13.83
CA LEU A 39 -7.28 18.70 14.98
C LEU A 39 -6.91 17.38 15.64
N MET A 40 -5.61 17.12 15.77
CA MET A 40 -5.07 15.88 16.32
C MET A 40 -3.81 16.18 17.13
N ASN A 41 -3.37 15.22 17.95
CA ASN A 41 -2.09 15.37 18.64
C ASN A 41 -0.92 15.33 17.65
N ARG A 42 0.17 15.99 18.05
CA ARG A 42 1.48 15.81 17.40
C ARG A 42 2.14 14.59 18.03
N LEU A 43 2.47 13.60 17.21
CA LEU A 43 3.40 12.55 17.61
C LEU A 43 4.82 13.12 17.63
N GLU A 44 5.57 12.88 18.70
CA GLU A 44 6.97 13.31 18.81
C GLU A 44 7.90 12.34 18.09
N GLY A 45 8.84 12.88 17.33
CA GLY A 45 9.84 12.12 16.58
C GLY A 45 10.23 12.84 15.28
N ASN A 46 11.27 12.32 14.63
CA ASN A 46 11.68 12.73 13.30
C ASN A 46 11.19 11.70 12.30
N SER A 47 10.64 12.16 11.17
CA SER A 47 10.30 11.28 10.06
C SER A 47 11.56 10.87 9.29
N GLY A 48 11.48 9.80 8.50
CA GLY A 48 12.57 9.48 7.58
C GLY A 48 12.92 10.63 6.63
N LEU A 49 11.95 11.48 6.25
CA LEU A 49 12.23 12.66 5.42
C LEU A 49 13.10 13.69 6.14
N ASP A 50 12.84 13.92 7.43
CA ASP A 50 13.65 14.82 8.26
C ASP A 50 15.09 14.30 8.42
N LEU A 51 15.26 12.98 8.32
CA LEU A 51 16.53 12.27 8.47
C LEU A 51 17.22 11.96 7.13
N GLY A 52 16.76 12.54 6.02
CA GLY A 52 17.38 12.33 4.70
C GLY A 52 17.19 10.91 4.14
N LEU A 53 16.22 10.16 4.64
CA LEU A 53 15.91 8.77 4.31
C LEU A 53 17.05 7.79 4.62
N GLU A 54 17.97 8.17 5.50
CA GLU A 54 19.07 7.32 5.93
C GLU A 54 18.81 6.67 7.29
N ILE A 55 19.01 5.36 7.34
CA ILE A 55 18.98 4.57 8.57
C ILE A 55 20.42 4.15 8.89
N PRO A 56 20.99 4.57 10.03
CA PRO A 56 22.31 4.12 10.45
C PRO A 56 22.33 2.61 10.65
N LEU A 57 23.40 1.96 10.18
CA LEU A 57 23.55 0.50 10.14
C LEU A 57 23.25 -0.19 11.48
N GLN A 58 23.57 0.46 12.60
CA GLN A 58 23.34 -0.08 13.94
C GLN A 58 21.86 -0.20 14.32
N TYR A 59 20.97 0.54 13.65
CA TYR A 59 19.52 0.56 13.91
C TYR A 59 18.69 -0.17 12.84
N GLU A 60 19.30 -0.60 11.72
CA GLU A 60 18.57 -1.19 10.58
C GLU A 60 17.70 -2.38 11.00
N ASN A 61 18.25 -3.34 11.74
CA ASN A 61 17.50 -4.54 12.12
C ASN A 61 16.32 -4.22 13.04
N ASP A 62 16.49 -3.26 13.95
CA ASP A 62 15.44 -2.87 14.90
C ASP A 62 14.30 -2.16 14.16
N ILE A 63 14.62 -1.23 13.26
CA ILE A 63 13.61 -0.55 12.43
C ILE A 63 12.92 -1.54 11.51
N PHE A 64 13.65 -2.46 10.86
CA PHE A 64 13.04 -3.46 9.98
C PHE A 64 12.08 -4.35 10.74
N SER A 65 12.44 -4.74 11.97
CA SER A 65 11.59 -5.56 12.83
C SER A 65 10.33 -4.82 13.25
N GLU A 66 10.43 -3.55 13.66
CA GLU A 66 9.27 -2.74 14.03
C GLU A 66 8.38 -2.40 12.82
N MET A 67 8.96 -2.11 11.66
CA MET A 67 8.19 -1.91 10.43
C MET A 67 7.48 -3.18 9.98
N ALA A 68 8.15 -4.34 10.06
CA ALA A 68 7.52 -5.64 9.80
C ALA A 68 6.36 -5.89 10.78
N ARG A 69 6.54 -5.56 12.07
CA ARG A 69 5.47 -5.61 13.07
C ARG A 69 4.27 -4.77 12.66
N ILE A 70 4.48 -3.51 12.32
CA ILE A 70 3.42 -2.60 11.85
C ILE A 70 2.75 -3.16 10.59
N HIS A 71 3.52 -3.68 9.65
CA HIS A 71 2.99 -4.23 8.41
C HIS A 71 2.06 -5.42 8.66
N VAL A 72 2.43 -6.31 9.58
CA VAL A 72 1.57 -7.43 10.02
C VAL A 72 0.34 -6.94 10.78
N ARG A 73 0.42 -5.86 11.56
CA ARG A 73 -0.76 -5.26 12.20
C ARG A 73 -1.75 -4.72 11.18
N LEU A 74 -1.27 -3.99 10.17
CA LEU A 74 -2.09 -3.50 9.06
C LEU A 74 -2.74 -4.66 8.31
N SER A 75 -1.99 -5.73 8.03
CA SER A 75 -2.53 -6.91 7.35
C SER A 75 -3.68 -7.56 8.12
N ARG A 76 -3.61 -7.57 9.44
CA ARG A 76 -4.66 -8.16 10.30
C ARG A 76 -5.91 -7.31 10.41
N THR A 77 -5.85 -6.02 10.08
CA THR A 77 -7.04 -5.18 9.96
C THR A 77 -7.74 -5.52 8.65
N ARG A 78 -8.85 -6.25 8.77
CA ARG A 78 -9.52 -6.96 7.67
C ARG A 78 -10.91 -6.42 7.42
N LEU A 79 -11.20 -6.07 6.18
CA LEU A 79 -12.47 -5.44 5.78
C LEU A 79 -13.15 -6.25 4.67
N PRO A 80 -14.49 -6.32 4.63
CA PRO A 80 -15.21 -7.24 3.73
C PRO A 80 -15.08 -6.88 2.25
N ARG A 81 -14.85 -5.61 1.91
CA ARG A 81 -14.78 -5.10 0.53
C ARG A 81 -13.45 -4.40 0.26
N ILE A 82 -13.15 -4.12 -1.00
CA ILE A 82 -12.04 -3.25 -1.39
C ILE A 82 -12.57 -1.81 -1.45
N GLY A 83 -11.95 -0.90 -0.72
CA GLY A 83 -12.44 0.47 -0.60
C GLY A 83 -11.86 1.23 0.60
N LYS A 84 -12.08 2.54 0.64
CA LYS A 84 -11.68 3.37 1.79
C LYS A 84 -12.67 3.20 2.94
N ILE A 85 -12.22 3.24 4.18
CA ILE A 85 -13.12 3.43 5.32
C ILE A 85 -13.64 4.87 5.23
N ILE A 86 -14.95 5.09 5.22
CA ILE A 86 -15.57 6.43 5.09
C ILE A 86 -16.49 6.79 6.25
N GLY A 87 -16.70 5.85 7.17
CA GLY A 87 -17.59 6.01 8.31
C GLY A 87 -17.50 4.79 9.24
N ILE A 88 -18.10 4.94 10.42
CA ILE A 88 -18.23 3.90 11.44
C ILE A 88 -19.72 3.74 11.69
N ASN A 89 -20.23 2.52 11.60
CA ASN A 89 -21.61 2.18 11.88
C ASN A 89 -21.87 2.18 13.40
N GLU A 90 -23.14 2.23 13.79
CA GLU A 90 -23.56 2.18 15.21
C GLU A 90 -23.12 0.88 15.91
N ASP A 91 -22.96 -0.21 15.16
CA ASP A 91 -22.48 -1.51 15.65
C ASP A 91 -20.95 -1.62 15.75
N GLY A 92 -20.22 -0.54 15.45
CA GLY A 92 -18.76 -0.49 15.45
C GLY A 92 -18.09 -1.03 14.18
N THR A 93 -18.86 -1.52 13.21
CA THR A 93 -18.30 -1.93 11.91
C THR A 93 -18.00 -0.73 11.01
N TYR A 94 -17.15 -0.93 10.00
CA TYR A 94 -16.70 0.15 9.14
C TYR A 94 -17.52 0.25 7.84
N GLN A 95 -17.94 1.46 7.49
CA GLN A 95 -18.52 1.77 6.19
C GLN A 95 -17.40 1.91 5.16
N GLN A 96 -17.50 1.18 4.06
CA GLN A 96 -16.52 1.24 2.98
C GLN A 96 -17.08 1.99 1.77
N GLY A 97 -16.28 2.91 1.24
CA GLY A 97 -16.61 3.77 0.12
C GLY A 97 -15.65 3.63 -1.05
N ASN A 98 -15.86 4.45 -2.07
CA ASN A 98 -15.03 4.47 -3.27
C ASN A 98 -13.59 4.91 -2.98
N ILE A 99 -12.68 4.44 -3.81
CA ILE A 99 -11.30 4.92 -3.91
C ILE A 99 -11.29 6.02 -4.99
N PRO A 100 -10.89 7.26 -4.66
CA PRO A 100 -10.79 8.35 -5.63
C PRO A 100 -9.97 7.96 -6.86
N GLY A 101 -10.48 8.26 -8.06
CA GLY A 101 -9.85 7.91 -9.34
C GLY A 101 -9.97 6.44 -9.74
N ILE A 102 -10.58 5.56 -8.93
CA ILE A 102 -10.76 4.13 -9.25
C ILE A 102 -12.24 3.74 -9.19
N GLY A 103 -12.97 4.08 -8.12
CA GLY A 103 -14.36 3.69 -7.89
C GLY A 103 -14.54 2.77 -6.69
N GLY A 104 -15.64 2.02 -6.64
CA GLY A 104 -15.96 1.07 -5.56
C GLY A 104 -16.99 1.59 -4.54
N PRO A 105 -17.15 0.92 -3.38
CA PRO A 105 -16.38 -0.25 -2.93
C PRO A 105 -16.63 -1.48 -3.81
N PHE A 106 -15.68 -2.42 -3.84
CA PHE A 106 -15.76 -3.64 -4.65
C PHE A 106 -15.86 -4.89 -3.78
N ASP A 107 -16.66 -5.87 -4.19
CA ASP A 107 -16.80 -7.15 -3.47
C ASP A 107 -15.68 -8.12 -3.82
N THR A 108 -15.01 -7.89 -4.95
CA THR A 108 -13.94 -8.76 -5.45
C THR A 108 -12.69 -8.01 -5.91
N ALA A 109 -11.55 -8.69 -5.87
CA ALA A 109 -10.30 -8.20 -6.45
C ALA A 109 -10.42 -8.01 -7.96
N ALA A 110 -11.08 -8.93 -8.67
CA ALA A 110 -11.33 -8.83 -10.10
C ALA A 110 -12.08 -7.54 -10.50
N GLU A 111 -13.11 -7.15 -9.74
CA GLU A 111 -13.82 -5.87 -9.94
C GLU A 111 -12.89 -4.67 -9.71
N TYR A 112 -12.07 -4.71 -8.66
CA TYR A 112 -11.09 -3.66 -8.38
C TYR A 112 -10.08 -3.51 -9.53
N TYR A 113 -9.48 -4.61 -10.00
CA TYR A 113 -8.49 -4.55 -11.09
C TYR A 113 -9.12 -4.15 -12.43
N THR A 114 -10.36 -4.54 -12.68
CA THR A 114 -11.14 -4.07 -13.84
C THR A 114 -11.42 -2.56 -13.77
N ALA A 115 -11.69 -2.03 -12.58
CA ALA A 115 -11.88 -0.60 -12.39
C ALA A 115 -10.55 0.17 -12.47
N TRP A 116 -9.49 -0.39 -11.89
CA TRP A 116 -8.13 0.15 -11.95
C TRP A 116 -7.66 0.28 -13.41
N SER A 117 -7.83 -0.78 -14.21
CA SER A 117 -7.43 -0.80 -15.62
C SER A 117 -8.23 0.17 -16.51
N LYS A 118 -9.40 0.63 -16.07
CA LYS A 118 -10.18 1.64 -16.80
C LYS A 118 -9.79 3.05 -16.37
N ASN A 119 -9.75 3.28 -15.06
CA ASN A 119 -9.79 4.63 -14.50
C ASN A 119 -8.40 5.17 -14.12
N VAL A 120 -7.42 4.31 -13.84
CA VAL A 120 -6.07 4.75 -13.49
C VAL A 120 -5.30 5.20 -14.73
N SER A 121 -4.70 6.37 -14.64
CA SER A 121 -3.77 6.90 -15.65
C SER A 121 -2.34 6.73 -15.15
N PHE A 122 -1.40 6.70 -16.08
CA PHE A 122 0.02 6.71 -15.74
C PHE A 122 0.36 8.02 -15.02
N GLY A 123 1.28 7.99 -14.04
CA GLY A 123 1.57 9.14 -13.19
C GLY A 123 2.23 10.33 -13.89
N LEU A 124 2.73 10.15 -15.11
CA LEU A 124 3.26 11.22 -15.97
C LEU A 124 2.35 11.42 -17.19
N GLU A 125 2.26 12.67 -17.62
CA GLU A 125 1.71 12.99 -18.94
C GLU A 125 2.58 12.36 -20.04
N GLU A 126 1.99 12.02 -21.19
CA GLU A 126 2.70 11.30 -22.25
C GLU A 126 3.96 12.04 -22.72
N GLU A 127 3.89 13.38 -22.82
CA GLU A 127 5.05 14.20 -23.20
C GLU A 127 6.21 14.05 -22.20
N GLN A 128 5.90 14.08 -20.89
CA GLN A 128 6.89 13.90 -19.83
C GLN A 128 7.47 12.48 -19.82
N LEU A 129 6.62 11.47 -20.04
CA LEU A 129 7.05 10.08 -20.16
C LEU A 129 8.00 9.89 -21.34
N ARG A 130 7.68 10.47 -22.50
CA ARG A 130 8.54 10.44 -23.69
C ARG A 130 9.89 11.09 -23.42
N GLN A 131 9.90 12.25 -22.76
CA GLN A 131 11.13 12.93 -22.35
C GLN A 131 11.96 12.07 -21.38
N ALA A 132 11.35 11.52 -20.33
CA ALA A 132 12.02 10.68 -19.34
C ALA A 132 12.59 9.37 -19.93
N SER A 133 11.95 8.84 -20.97
CA SER A 133 12.33 7.56 -21.60
C SER A 133 13.41 7.69 -22.68
N GLY A 134 13.68 8.92 -23.14
CA GLY A 134 14.70 9.20 -24.17
C GLY A 134 14.51 8.35 -25.43
N LYS A 135 15.55 7.59 -25.81
CA LYS A 135 15.53 6.75 -27.02
C LYS A 135 14.53 5.59 -26.98
N PHE A 136 13.99 5.25 -25.80
CA PHE A 136 13.03 4.16 -25.62
C PHE A 136 11.58 4.66 -25.52
N ALA A 137 11.32 5.94 -25.81
CA ALA A 137 10.02 6.58 -25.61
C ALA A 137 8.83 5.81 -26.21
N GLU A 138 8.90 5.40 -27.48
CA GLU A 138 7.80 4.65 -28.11
C GLU A 138 7.53 3.30 -27.44
N GLU A 139 8.60 2.58 -27.07
CA GLU A 139 8.48 1.26 -26.45
C GLU A 139 7.91 1.37 -25.03
N VAL A 140 8.35 2.37 -24.25
CA VAL A 140 7.84 2.63 -22.90
C VAL A 140 6.37 3.05 -22.95
N VAL A 141 5.99 3.96 -23.86
CA VAL A 141 4.58 4.37 -24.04
C VAL A 141 3.69 3.19 -24.47
N ALA A 142 4.15 2.37 -25.42
CA ALA A 142 3.43 1.17 -25.82
C ALA A 142 3.31 0.17 -24.66
N SER A 143 4.37 0.03 -23.86
CA SER A 143 4.43 -0.85 -22.70
C SER A 143 3.46 -0.44 -21.58
N THR A 144 3.31 0.87 -21.28
CA THR A 144 2.35 1.34 -20.27
C THR A 144 0.91 1.11 -20.73
N ALA A 145 0.60 1.36 -22.00
CA ALA A 145 -0.71 1.07 -22.57
C ALA A 145 -1.03 -0.44 -22.55
N LEU A 146 -0.05 -1.28 -22.90
CA LEU A 146 -0.19 -2.74 -22.85
C LEU A 146 -0.44 -3.23 -21.43
N PHE A 147 0.32 -2.75 -20.45
CA PHE A 147 0.14 -3.13 -19.04
C PHE A 147 -1.27 -2.83 -18.55
N LYS A 148 -1.79 -1.62 -18.82
CA LYS A 148 -3.16 -1.24 -18.46
C LYS A 148 -4.20 -2.18 -19.06
N ARG A 149 -4.06 -2.55 -20.34
CA ARG A 149 -4.95 -3.53 -21.00
C ARG A 149 -4.83 -4.91 -20.34
N SER A 150 -3.61 -5.38 -20.13
CA SER A 150 -3.36 -6.70 -19.59
C SER A 150 -3.90 -6.84 -18.16
N ILE A 151 -3.83 -5.83 -17.29
CA ILE A 151 -4.47 -5.89 -15.96
C ILE A 151 -5.98 -6.18 -16.06
N ALA A 152 -6.67 -5.67 -17.09
CA ALA A 152 -8.07 -6.01 -17.34
C ALA A 152 -8.24 -7.48 -17.70
N ASP A 153 -7.36 -8.02 -18.56
CA ASP A 153 -7.38 -9.43 -18.95
C ASP A 153 -7.02 -10.36 -17.78
N LEU A 154 -6.12 -9.92 -16.88
CA LEU A 154 -5.70 -10.67 -15.71
C LEU A 154 -6.82 -10.78 -14.66
N ALA A 155 -7.72 -9.79 -14.59
CA ALA A 155 -8.89 -9.79 -13.70
C ALA A 155 -9.77 -11.03 -13.87
N ASP A 156 -9.90 -11.53 -15.10
CA ASP A 156 -10.73 -12.68 -15.43
C ASP A 156 -9.99 -14.04 -15.30
N ILE A 157 -8.65 -14.04 -15.22
CA ILE A 157 -7.81 -15.25 -15.33
C ILE A 157 -7.14 -15.65 -14.00
N ILE A 158 -6.72 -14.70 -13.17
CA ILE A 158 -5.71 -14.97 -12.10
C ILE A 158 -6.22 -14.91 -10.68
N PHE A 159 -7.34 -14.23 -10.43
CA PHE A 159 -7.87 -14.16 -9.08
C PHE A 159 -8.57 -15.47 -8.74
N THR A 160 -7.74 -16.45 -8.36
CA THR A 160 -8.14 -17.74 -7.80
C THR A 160 -9.17 -17.54 -6.69
N PRO A 161 -10.08 -18.52 -6.47
CA PRO A 161 -11.17 -18.39 -5.50
C PRO A 161 -10.73 -17.99 -4.08
N THR A 162 -9.47 -18.22 -3.72
CA THR A 162 -8.88 -17.99 -2.41
C THR A 162 -8.53 -16.53 -2.10
N ASN A 163 -8.25 -15.69 -3.11
CA ASN A 163 -7.87 -14.28 -2.92
C ASN A 163 -8.84 -13.28 -3.55
N ASN A 164 -9.80 -13.75 -4.35
CA ASN A 164 -10.70 -12.86 -5.07
C ASN A 164 -11.76 -12.21 -4.19
N ARG A 165 -12.10 -12.79 -3.04
CA ARG A 165 -13.10 -12.26 -2.10
C ARG A 165 -12.47 -11.97 -0.76
N GLY A 166 -13.10 -11.05 -0.04
CA GLY A 166 -12.65 -10.62 1.27
C GLY A 166 -12.65 -11.73 2.33
N PRO A 167 -12.12 -11.41 3.52
CA PRO A 167 -11.79 -10.05 3.91
C PRO A 167 -10.40 -9.60 3.40
N PHE A 168 -10.31 -8.33 3.01
CA PHE A 168 -9.13 -7.68 2.44
C PHE A 168 -8.30 -6.97 3.53
N PRO A 169 -6.95 -7.02 3.48
CA PRO A 169 -6.10 -6.23 4.36
C PRO A 169 -6.32 -4.72 4.21
N LEU A 170 -6.13 -3.99 5.31
CA LEU A 170 -5.92 -2.54 5.27
C LEU A 170 -4.49 -2.25 4.81
N ILE A 171 -4.39 -1.38 3.80
CA ILE A 171 -3.15 -0.92 3.20
C ILE A 171 -3.00 0.56 3.56
N HIS A 172 -1.82 0.98 4.01
CA HIS A 172 -1.52 2.39 4.28
C HIS A 172 -1.56 3.26 3.02
N GLY A 173 -1.16 2.70 1.88
CA GLY A 173 -1.12 3.36 0.56
C GLY A 173 0.19 4.07 0.26
N ASP A 174 0.98 4.38 1.30
CA ASP A 174 2.30 5.01 1.17
C ASP A 174 3.23 4.60 2.33
N PHE A 175 3.26 3.31 2.62
CA PHE A 175 4.05 2.77 3.74
C PHE A 175 5.55 2.83 3.42
N GLY A 176 6.33 3.50 4.25
CA GLY A 176 7.77 3.65 4.06
C GLY A 176 8.41 4.47 5.17
N HIS A 177 9.74 4.49 5.22
CA HIS A 177 10.50 5.17 6.27
C HIS A 177 10.13 6.66 6.39
N HIS A 178 9.74 7.30 5.29
CA HIS A 178 9.29 8.69 5.25
C HIS A 178 8.03 8.98 6.08
N ASN A 179 7.19 7.96 6.33
CA ASN A 179 5.97 8.07 7.14
C ASN A 179 6.09 7.42 8.53
N ILE A 180 7.31 7.02 8.93
CA ILE A 180 7.62 6.47 10.24
C ILE A 180 8.34 7.53 11.07
N LEU A 181 7.81 7.82 12.26
CA LEU A 181 8.45 8.71 13.23
C LEU A 181 9.34 7.90 14.16
N VAL A 182 10.56 8.38 14.40
CA VAL A 182 11.53 7.76 15.32
C VAL A 182 12.08 8.77 16.33
N ASP A 183 12.54 8.28 17.48
CA ASP A 183 13.34 9.07 18.43
C ASP A 183 14.84 9.07 18.07
N ASP A 184 15.66 9.73 18.90
CA ASP A 184 17.11 9.85 18.69
C ASP A 184 17.86 8.50 18.71
N ASP A 185 17.24 7.46 19.28
CA ASP A 185 17.75 6.08 19.28
C ASP A 185 17.08 5.23 18.18
N TYR A 186 16.44 5.87 17.20
CA TYR A 186 15.72 5.25 16.09
C TYR A 186 14.59 4.29 16.50
N ARG A 187 14.06 4.44 17.73
CA ARG A 187 12.88 3.65 18.15
C ARG A 187 11.63 4.24 17.52
N VAL A 188 10.80 3.38 16.93
CA VAL A 188 9.56 3.80 16.28
C VAL A 188 8.58 4.40 17.30
N LYS A 189 8.15 5.64 17.04
CA LYS A 189 7.21 6.42 17.86
C LYS A 189 5.81 6.44 17.30
N GLY A 190 5.64 6.20 16.00
CA GLY A 190 4.34 6.05 15.37
C GLY A 190 4.39 6.15 13.86
N VAL A 191 3.21 6.00 13.25
CA VAL A 191 2.99 6.05 11.81
C VAL A 191 2.03 7.19 11.51
N VAL A 192 2.29 7.93 10.45
CA VAL A 192 1.49 9.09 10.04
C VAL A 192 1.06 8.96 8.57
N ASP A 193 0.21 9.89 8.11
CA ASP A 193 -0.17 10.03 6.71
C ASP A 193 -0.99 8.85 6.13
N PHE A 194 -2.15 8.60 6.71
CA PHE A 194 -3.08 7.56 6.27
C PHE A 194 -4.04 8.04 5.16
N GLU A 195 -3.72 9.13 4.45
CA GLU A 195 -4.65 9.72 3.49
C GLU A 195 -4.96 8.79 2.31
N TYR A 196 -4.00 7.94 1.93
CA TYR A 196 -4.14 6.95 0.85
C TYR A 196 -4.63 5.59 1.32
N ALA A 197 -4.92 5.43 2.61
CA ALA A 197 -5.26 4.13 3.15
C ALA A 197 -6.59 3.59 2.62
N PHE A 198 -6.61 2.29 2.36
CA PHE A 198 -7.79 1.56 1.85
C PHE A 198 -7.66 0.06 2.12
N ALA A 199 -8.79 -0.64 2.19
CA ALA A 199 -8.79 -2.10 2.14
C ALA A 199 -8.55 -2.55 0.70
N GLY A 200 -7.59 -3.44 0.44
CA GLY A 200 -7.22 -3.79 -0.93
C GLY A 200 -6.61 -5.18 -1.11
N PRO A 201 -6.28 -5.55 -2.36
CA PRO A 201 -5.66 -6.83 -2.68
C PRO A 201 -4.32 -7.06 -1.96
N TRP A 202 -4.01 -8.32 -1.70
CA TRP A 202 -2.81 -8.76 -0.99
C TRP A 202 -1.52 -8.42 -1.72
N GLU A 203 -1.58 -8.41 -3.05
CA GLU A 203 -0.47 -8.12 -3.95
C GLU A 203 0.02 -6.67 -3.77
N ILE A 204 -0.89 -5.76 -3.42
CA ILE A 204 -0.53 -4.36 -3.12
C ILE A 204 0.02 -4.23 -1.70
N LEU A 205 -0.57 -4.92 -0.72
CA LEU A 205 -0.03 -4.90 0.65
C LEU A 205 1.38 -5.50 0.67
N ALA A 206 1.62 -6.59 -0.06
CA ALA A 206 2.87 -7.31 0.00
C ALA A 206 4.09 -6.51 -0.48
N SER A 207 3.90 -5.42 -1.23
CA SER A 207 4.99 -4.56 -1.66
C SER A 207 5.88 -4.13 -0.49
N PHE A 208 7.19 -4.11 -0.72
CA PHE A 208 8.15 -3.70 0.31
C PHE A 208 7.97 -2.23 0.69
N PRO A 209 8.26 -1.85 1.96
CA PRO A 209 8.14 -0.47 2.38
C PRO A 209 9.08 0.44 1.60
N LYS A 210 8.57 1.62 1.19
CA LYS A 210 9.34 2.60 0.44
C LYS A 210 10.46 3.19 1.29
N ASN A 211 11.55 3.58 0.62
CA ASN A 211 12.69 4.27 1.24
C ASN A 211 13.31 3.53 2.43
N LEU A 212 13.06 2.22 2.55
CA LEU A 212 13.58 1.41 3.64
C LEU A 212 14.94 0.80 3.30
N PHE A 213 15.17 0.49 2.03
CA PHE A 213 16.34 -0.24 1.58
C PHE A 213 17.29 0.68 0.83
N SER A 214 18.50 0.82 1.37
CA SER A 214 19.59 1.51 0.70
C SER A 214 20.32 0.57 -0.28
N MET A 215 20.60 1.07 -1.48
CA MET A 215 21.50 0.40 -2.41
C MET A 215 22.92 0.32 -1.80
N PRO A 216 23.69 -0.76 -2.00
CA PRO A 216 23.40 -1.90 -2.88
C PRO A 216 22.78 -3.13 -2.18
N ARG A 217 22.40 -3.03 -0.90
CA ARG A 217 22.03 -4.20 -0.07
C ARG A 217 20.55 -4.62 -0.18
N THR A 218 19.81 -4.06 -1.13
CA THR A 218 18.35 -4.24 -1.32
C THR A 218 17.90 -5.70 -1.25
N LEU A 219 18.51 -6.62 -2.00
CA LEU A 219 18.12 -8.03 -2.00
C LEU A 219 18.31 -8.71 -0.63
N MET A 220 19.36 -8.34 0.10
CA MET A 220 19.60 -8.85 1.45
C MET A 220 18.56 -8.30 2.43
N TYR A 221 18.25 -7.00 2.32
CA TYR A 221 17.27 -6.36 3.17
C TYR A 221 15.84 -6.85 2.92
N GLN A 222 15.45 -7.06 1.67
CA GLN A 222 14.17 -7.70 1.33
C GLN A 222 14.02 -9.06 2.00
N LYS A 223 15.04 -9.93 1.90
CA LYS A 223 15.04 -11.24 2.58
C LYS A 223 14.93 -11.13 4.10
N ASN A 224 15.69 -10.22 4.71
CA ASN A 224 15.65 -10.01 6.15
C ASN A 224 14.29 -9.46 6.60
N TYR A 225 13.70 -8.55 5.83
CA TYR A 225 12.40 -7.98 6.10
C TYR A 225 11.28 -9.03 6.00
N THR A 226 11.25 -9.84 4.93
CA THR A 226 10.29 -10.94 4.79
C THR A 226 10.39 -11.91 5.97
N LYS A 227 11.62 -12.23 6.41
CA LYS A 227 11.83 -13.08 7.59
C LYS A 227 11.31 -12.44 8.88
N ALA A 228 11.46 -11.13 9.05
CA ALA A 228 10.90 -10.41 10.19
C ALA A 228 9.36 -10.45 10.17
N VAL A 229 8.75 -10.32 8.99
CA VAL A 229 7.29 -10.49 8.80
C VAL A 229 6.85 -11.91 9.18
N GLU A 230 7.53 -12.95 8.68
CA GLU A 230 7.24 -14.35 9.05
C GLU A 230 7.31 -14.61 10.56
N MET A 231 8.34 -14.05 11.22
CA MET A 231 8.53 -14.16 12.66
C MET A 231 7.39 -13.51 13.43
N GLU A 232 6.95 -12.32 13.00
CA GLU A 232 5.85 -11.62 13.64
C GLU A 232 4.50 -12.33 13.40
N GLU A 233 4.22 -12.78 12.18
CA GLU A 233 3.03 -13.58 11.88
C GLU A 233 2.99 -14.85 12.75
N SER A 234 4.14 -15.52 12.90
CA SER A 234 4.29 -16.69 13.76
C SER A 234 4.03 -16.36 15.24
N ARG A 235 4.55 -15.22 15.72
CA ARG A 235 4.35 -14.75 17.11
C ARG A 235 2.89 -14.50 17.44
N LEU A 236 2.13 -13.98 16.48
CA LEU A 236 0.73 -13.60 16.68
C LEU A 236 -0.28 -14.71 16.40
N GLY A 237 0.18 -15.84 15.86
CA GLY A 237 -0.65 -17.01 15.57
C GLY A 237 -1.67 -16.78 14.45
N LYS A 238 -1.35 -17.35 13.28
CA LYS A 238 -2.18 -17.66 12.08
C LYS A 238 -1.97 -16.83 10.81
N ASP A 239 -2.32 -17.54 9.73
CA ASP A 239 -2.51 -17.27 8.30
C ASP A 239 -1.28 -17.06 7.40
N CYS A 240 -0.18 -16.46 7.89
CA CYS A 240 1.08 -16.27 7.13
C CYS A 240 0.88 -15.68 5.72
N ILE A 241 -0.23 -14.99 5.48
CA ILE A 241 -0.61 -14.61 4.11
C ILE A 241 0.30 -13.48 3.61
N LEU A 242 0.73 -12.57 4.49
CA LEU A 242 1.60 -11.46 4.08
C LEU A 242 2.98 -11.99 3.69
N SER A 243 3.63 -12.80 4.53
CA SER A 243 4.93 -13.39 4.19
C SER A 243 4.85 -14.27 2.93
N THR A 244 3.79 -15.08 2.79
CA THR A 244 3.58 -15.90 1.59
C THR A 244 3.46 -15.03 0.34
N ALA A 245 2.70 -13.92 0.41
CA ALA A 245 2.59 -12.98 -0.69
C ALA A 245 3.89 -12.19 -0.96
N MET A 246 4.74 -12.00 0.05
CA MET A 246 6.07 -11.40 -0.11
C MET A 246 7.10 -12.33 -0.76
N LEU A 247 7.00 -13.63 -0.52
CA LEU A 247 7.86 -14.64 -1.13
C LEU A 247 7.46 -14.96 -2.58
N ASP A 248 6.21 -14.71 -2.93
CA ASP A 248 5.69 -14.85 -4.28
C ASP A 248 6.22 -13.71 -5.17
N THR A 249 7.19 -14.05 -6.02
CA THR A 249 7.87 -13.10 -6.90
C THR A 249 6.90 -12.44 -7.89
N GLU A 250 5.88 -13.15 -8.33
CA GLU A 250 4.93 -12.63 -9.33
C GLU A 250 3.99 -11.61 -8.67
N ARG A 251 3.54 -11.89 -7.43
CA ARG A 251 2.77 -10.92 -6.64
C ARG A 251 3.59 -9.67 -6.30
N GLN A 252 4.86 -9.84 -5.94
CA GLN A 252 5.76 -8.71 -5.70
C GLN A 252 5.89 -7.83 -6.95
N GLN A 253 6.20 -8.45 -8.09
CA GLN A 253 6.35 -7.73 -9.35
C GLN A 253 5.06 -7.01 -9.75
N LEU A 254 3.89 -7.64 -9.55
CA LEU A 254 2.60 -7.00 -9.81
C LEU A 254 2.37 -5.78 -8.90
N GLY A 255 2.59 -5.92 -7.58
CA GLY A 255 2.44 -4.82 -6.63
C GLY A 255 3.37 -3.64 -6.94
N GLU A 256 4.65 -3.92 -7.17
CA GLU A 256 5.65 -2.91 -7.56
C GLU A 256 5.29 -2.22 -8.88
N ALA A 257 4.82 -2.97 -9.87
CA ALA A 257 4.41 -2.43 -11.16
C ALA A 257 3.17 -1.52 -11.04
N LEU A 258 2.16 -1.92 -10.27
CA LEU A 258 0.96 -1.10 -10.02
C LEU A 258 1.31 0.21 -9.32
N GLY A 259 2.22 0.16 -8.33
CA GLY A 259 2.71 1.35 -7.62
C GLY A 259 3.50 2.27 -8.55
N SER A 260 4.52 1.73 -9.20
CA SER A 260 5.41 2.47 -10.12
C SER A 260 4.64 3.09 -11.29
N PHE A 261 3.62 2.40 -11.82
CA PHE A 261 2.74 2.92 -12.87
C PHE A 261 1.97 4.16 -12.40
N ARG A 262 1.42 4.13 -11.19
CA ARG A 262 0.68 5.26 -10.61
C ARG A 262 1.59 6.44 -10.28
N GLU A 263 2.84 6.17 -9.89
CA GLU A 263 3.86 7.19 -9.62
C GLU A 263 4.51 7.75 -10.89
N GLY A 264 4.26 7.12 -12.04
CA GLY A 264 4.78 7.58 -13.32
C GLY A 264 6.25 7.23 -13.55
N VAL A 265 6.76 6.19 -12.90
CA VAL A 265 8.14 5.72 -13.11
C VAL A 265 8.26 5.14 -14.52
N ALA A 266 9.13 5.70 -15.37
CA ALA A 266 9.33 5.18 -16.72
C ALA A 266 9.90 3.75 -16.68
N GLY A 267 9.28 2.81 -17.41
CA GLY A 267 9.68 1.40 -17.37
C GLY A 267 8.91 0.50 -18.34
N PHE A 268 9.39 -0.73 -18.48
CA PHE A 268 8.83 -1.75 -19.38
C PHE A 268 7.84 -2.67 -18.65
N TYR A 269 6.68 -2.13 -18.30
CA TYR A 269 5.59 -2.84 -17.64
C TYR A 269 4.93 -3.98 -18.45
N GLY A 270 5.01 -3.97 -19.77
CA GLY A 270 4.29 -4.90 -20.66
C GLY A 270 4.74 -6.35 -20.50
N ASN A 271 6.05 -6.57 -20.31
CA ASN A 271 6.67 -7.90 -20.23
C ASN A 271 6.18 -8.71 -19.02
N LEU A 272 5.80 -8.02 -17.94
CA LEU A 272 5.27 -8.67 -16.74
C LEU A 272 4.00 -9.47 -17.05
N THR A 273 3.16 -8.99 -17.95
CA THR A 273 1.87 -9.62 -18.22
C THR A 273 1.99 -10.83 -19.14
N GLU A 274 2.95 -10.84 -20.07
CA GLU A 274 3.22 -12.00 -20.92
C GLU A 274 3.81 -13.16 -20.10
N GLU A 275 4.81 -12.87 -19.24
CA GLU A 275 5.44 -13.86 -18.35
C GLU A 275 4.44 -14.39 -17.31
N CYS A 276 3.73 -13.50 -16.60
CA CYS A 276 2.77 -13.89 -15.57
C CYS A 276 1.56 -14.65 -16.16
N SER A 277 1.07 -14.31 -17.36
CA SER A 277 -0.05 -15.05 -17.98
C SER A 277 0.28 -16.52 -18.31
N SER A 278 1.55 -16.83 -18.54
CA SER A 278 2.00 -18.18 -18.91
C SER A 278 2.18 -19.11 -17.71
N LEU A 279 2.45 -18.53 -16.53
CA LEU A 279 2.71 -19.23 -15.28
C LEU A 279 1.45 -19.31 -14.41
N TRP A 280 0.65 -18.25 -14.35
CA TRP A 280 -0.61 -18.26 -13.59
C TRP A 280 -1.70 -19.17 -14.17
N LYS A 281 -1.63 -19.49 -15.47
CA LYS A 281 -2.45 -20.56 -16.08
C LYS A 281 -2.08 -21.97 -15.62
N LYS A 282 -0.93 -22.17 -14.97
CA LYS A 282 -0.45 -23.49 -14.53
C LYS A 282 -0.87 -23.87 -13.11
N GLY A 283 -1.59 -23.00 -12.39
CA GLY A 283 -2.32 -23.33 -11.17
C GLY A 283 -1.43 -23.58 -9.95
N ILE A 284 -1.61 -22.73 -8.93
CA ILE A 284 -1.39 -23.09 -7.53
C ILE A 284 -2.73 -23.59 -6.99
#